data_AF-A0A5K1AAE6-F1
#
_entry.id   AF-A0A5K1AAE6-F1
#
_cell.length_a   1.000
_cell.length_b   1.000
_cell.length_c   1.000
_cell.angle_alpha   90.00
_cell.angle_beta   90.00
_cell.angle_gamma   90.00
#
_symmetry.space_group_name_H-M   'P 1'
#
loop_
_entity.id
_entity.type
_entity.pdbx_description
1 polymer ?
#
loop_
_entity_poly.entity_id
_entity_poly.type
_entity_poly.pdbx_seq_one_letter_code
_entity_poly.pdbx_strand_id
1 'polypeptide(L)' 'IETEMLEDQRYVVKVSCRGGTRAAARAAQAIESLGFEITHSAVERIGEQEVLNTAFIK' A
#
# COMPACT_ATOMS: atom_id res chain seq x y z
N ILE A 1 7.46 -3.03 -5.25
CA ILE A 1 6.00 -2.81 -5.36
C ILE A 1 5.46 -3.99 -6.12
N GLU A 2 4.57 -4.75 -5.49
CA GLU A 2 3.89 -5.87 -6.12
C GLU A 2 2.42 -5.50 -6.25
N THR A 3 1.80 -5.82 -7.37
CA THR A 3 0.37 -5.56 -7.60
C THR A 3 -0.29 -6.84 -8.06
N GLU A 4 -1.41 -7.18 -7.43
CA GLU A 4 -2.23 -8.34 -7.78
C GLU A 4 -3.64 -7.85 -8.14
N MET A 5 -4.20 -8.35 -9.25
CA MET A 5 -5.57 -8.06 -9.65
C MET A 5 -6.52 -9.08 -9.02
N LEU A 6 -7.53 -8.57 -8.32
CA LEU A 6 -8.66 -9.35 -7.80
C LEU A 6 -9.85 -9.28 -8.78
N GLU A 7 -10.90 -10.02 -8.46
CA GLU A 7 -12.18 -9.92 -9.17
C GLU A 7 -12.75 -8.48 -9.10
N ASP A 8 -13.46 -8.08 -10.15
CA ASP A 8 -14.12 -6.77 -10.28
C ASP A 8 -13.18 -5.54 -10.32
N GLN A 9 -12.01 -5.66 -10.97
CA GLN A 9 -11.04 -4.55 -11.11
C GLN A 9 -10.54 -3.99 -9.78
N ARG A 10 -10.62 -4.78 -8.71
CA ARG A 10 -9.97 -4.44 -7.44
C ARG A 10 -8.51 -4.86 -7.52
N TYR A 11 -7.59 -4.07 -6.99
CA TYR A 11 -6.17 -4.41 -6.97
C TYR A 11 -5.63 -4.43 -5.54
N VAL A 12 -4.69 -5.33 -5.27
CA VAL A 12 -3.89 -5.32 -4.05
C VAL A 12 -2.51 -4.79 -4.40
N VAL A 13 -2.13 -3.64 -3.83
CA VAL A 13 -0.81 -3.04 -3.99
C VAL A 13 -0.02 -3.29 -2.70
N LYS A 14 1.10 -3.99 -2.83
CA LYS A 14 2.05 -4.24 -1.75
C LYS A 14 3.30 -3.39 -1.95
N VAL A 15 3.58 -2.52 -1.00
CA VAL A 15 4.72 -1.60 -1.01
C VAL A 15 5.59 -1.87 0.21
N SER A 16 6.79 -2.41 0.01
CA SER A 16 7.83 -2.40 1.04
C SER A 16 8.54 -1.04 1.04
N CYS A 17 8.61 -0.41 2.21
CA CYS A 17 9.23 0.90 2.39
C CYS A 17 10.25 0.88 3.53
N ARG A 18 11.40 1.52 3.32
CA ARG A 18 12.32 1.92 4.41
C ARG A 18 11.91 3.29 4.96
N GLY A 19 11.97 3.46 6.28
CA GLY A 19 11.53 4.67 6.99
C GLY A 19 10.31 4.47 7.91
N GLY A 20 9.89 3.22 8.13
CA GLY A 20 8.81 2.87 9.04
C GLY A 20 7.42 3.35 8.59
N THR A 21 6.49 3.48 9.53
CA THR A 21 5.07 3.78 9.26
C THR A 21 4.85 5.10 8.52
N ARG A 22 5.74 6.09 8.68
CA ARG A 22 5.66 7.37 7.93
C ARG A 22 5.85 7.18 6.42
N ALA A 23 6.70 6.23 6.02
CA ALA A 23 6.92 5.91 4.62
C ALA A 23 5.71 5.20 4.01
N ALA A 24 5.07 4.29 4.77
CA ALA A 24 3.82 3.65 4.36
C ALA A 24 2.68 4.66 4.13
N ALA A 25 2.54 5.66 5.00
CA ALA A 25 1.53 6.72 4.84
C ALA A 25 1.73 7.53 3.56
N ARG A 26 2.98 7.87 3.20
CA ARG A 26 3.29 8.55 1.95
C ARG A 26 2.99 7.69 0.72
N ALA A 27 3.22 6.37 0.81
CA ALA A 27 2.86 5.46 -0.26
C ALA A 27 1.35 5.41 -0.50
N ALA A 28 0.53 5.38 0.57
CA ALA A 28 -0.92 5.46 0.45
C ALA A 28 -1.39 6.79 -0.17
N GLN A 29 -0.84 7.92 0.28
CA GLN A 29 -1.15 9.23 -0.31
C GLN A 29 -0.79 9.32 -1.80
N ALA A 30 0.34 8.71 -2.20
CA ALA A 30 0.72 8.65 -3.60
C ALA A 30 -0.30 7.85 -4.43
N ILE A 31 -0.79 6.73 -3.90
CA ILE A 31 -1.82 5.91 -4.56
C ILE A 31 -3.13 6.70 -4.72
N GLU A 32 -3.59 7.39 -3.68
CA GLU A 32 -4.79 8.24 -3.75
C GLU A 32 -4.61 9.38 -4.75
N SER A 33 -3.42 9.97 -4.84
CA SER A 33 -3.13 11.06 -5.78
C SER A 33 -3.19 10.66 -7.26
N LEU A 34 -3.13 9.35 -7.55
CA LEU A 34 -3.29 8.80 -8.89
C LEU A 34 -4.77 8.57 -9.26
N GLY A 35 -5.71 8.86 -8.35
CA GLY A 35 -7.15 8.73 -8.56
C GLY A 35 -7.75 7.39 -8.13
N PHE A 36 -6.97 6.53 -7.47
CA PHE A 36 -7.45 5.26 -6.94
C PHE A 36 -8.11 5.43 -5.57
N GLU A 37 -9.21 4.72 -5.33
CA GLU A 37 -9.86 4.70 -4.03
C GLU A 37 -9.27 3.58 -3.17
N ILE A 38 -8.61 3.90 -2.06
CA ILE A 38 -8.16 2.89 -1.08
C ILE A 38 -9.35 2.46 -0.21
N THR A 39 -9.82 1.24 -0.41
CA THR A 39 -10.95 0.64 0.34
C THR A 39 -10.52 -0.01 1.65
N HIS A 40 -9.30 -0.54 1.69
CA HIS A 40 -8.71 -1.14 2.87
C HIS A 40 -7.18 -0.99 2.82
N SER A 41 -6.53 -0.80 3.97
CA SER A 41 -5.07 -0.77 4.05
C SER A 41 -4.57 -1.41 5.34
N ALA A 42 -3.50 -2.19 5.24
CA ALA A 42 -2.81 -2.78 6.36
C ALA A 42 -1.31 -2.46 6.30
N VAL A 43 -0.72 -2.10 7.44
CA VAL A 43 0.73 -1.84 7.54
C VAL A 43 1.33 -2.82 8.53
N GLU A 44 2.29 -3.61 8.05
CA GLU A 44 3.03 -4.59 8.84
C GLU A 44 4.49 -4.16 8.97
N ARG A 45 5.08 -4.33 10.16
CA ARG A 45 6.51 -4.12 10.36
C ARG A 45 7.26 -5.40 10.02
N ILE A 46 8.05 -5.36 8.95
CA ILE A 46 8.85 -6.50 8.46
C ILE A 46 10.34 -6.36 8.79
N GLY A 47 10.74 -5.24 9.42
CA GLY A 47 12.10 -5.00 9.91
C GLY A 47 12.19 -3.79 10.84
N GLU A 48 13.40 -3.46 11.31
CA GLU A 48 13.58 -2.37 12.27
C GLU A 48 13.13 -1.00 11.69
N GLN A 49 13.40 -0.76 10.41
CA GLN A 49 12.97 0.44 9.70
C GLN A 49 12.16 0.11 8.44
N GLU A 50 11.70 -1.12 8.31
CA GLU A 50 11.05 -1.62 7.11
C GLU A 50 9.60 -2.02 7.40
N VAL A 51 8.70 -1.53 6.55
CA VAL A 51 7.26 -1.82 6.64
C VAL A 51 6.75 -2.29 5.29
N LEU A 52 5.79 -3.20 5.34
CA LEU A 52 4.98 -3.63 4.21
C LEU A 52 3.61 -2.94 4.32
N ASN A 53 3.27 -2.11 3.35
CA ASN A 53 1.93 -1.56 3.20
C ASN A 53 1.16 -2.38 2.16
N THR A 54 0.02 -2.95 2.54
CA THR A 54 -0.91 -3.64 1.64
C THR A 54 -2.16 -2.78 1.50
N ALA A 55 -2.40 -2.24 0.30
CA ALA A 55 -3.55 -1.40 -0.01
C ALA A 55 -4.47 -2.09 -1.01
N PHE A 56 -5.76 -2.11 -0.73
CA PHE A 56 -6.81 -2.59 -1.63
C PHE A 56 -7.43 -1.39 -2.33
N ILE A 57 -7.30 -1.32 -3.64
CA ILE A 57 -7.74 -0.18 -4.45
C ILE A 57 -8.83 -0.56 -5.45
N LYS A 58 -9.66 0.43 -5.78
CA LYS A 58 -10.67 0.41 -6.85
C LYS A 58 -10.44 1.58 -7.80
#